data_AF-A0AAD9JAU9-F1
#
_entry.id   AF-A0AAD9JAU9-F1
#
_cell.length_a   1.000
_cell.length_b   1.000
_cell.length_c   1.000
_cell.angle_alpha   90.00
_cell.angle_beta   90.00
_cell.angle_gamma   90.00
#
_symmetry.space_group_name_H-M   'P 1'
#
loop_
_entity.id
_entity.type
_entity.pdbx_description
1 polymer ?
#
loop_
_entity_poly.entity_id
_entity_poly.type
_entity_poly.pdbx_seq_one_letter_code
_entity_poly.pdbx_strand_id
1 'polypeptide(L)' 'MADTWKRDRLGGGNVYKMSHPLHANTLLLSLNEIRKNPQLCDGIIVIDDVEIPVQRNILAAASEYFRQVIDH' A
#
# COMPACT_ATOMS: atom_id res chain seq x y z
N MET A 1 -25.75 -6.81 -1.60
CA MET A 1 -25.58 -5.97 -2.81
C MET A 1 -26.20 -4.62 -2.51
N ALA A 2 -25.42 -3.64 -2.06
CA ALA A 2 -25.93 -2.31 -1.72
C ALA A 2 -24.82 -1.27 -1.89
N ASP A 3 -24.51 -0.94 -3.15
CA ASP A 3 -23.59 0.15 -3.47
C ASP A 3 -24.32 1.49 -3.31
N THR A 4 -23.98 2.22 -2.24
CA THR A 4 -24.57 3.51 -1.90
C THR A 4 -23.81 4.61 -2.64
N TRP A 5 -24.26 4.94 -3.85
CA TRP A 5 -23.69 6.01 -4.66
C TRP A 5 -24.07 7.39 -4.11
N LYS A 6 -23.14 8.10 -3.45
CA LYS A 6 -23.31 9.53 -3.16
C LYS A 6 -22.92 10.35 -4.39
N ARG A 7 -23.91 10.99 -5.02
CA ARG A 7 -23.70 11.95 -6.12
C ARG A 7 -23.31 13.31 -5.54
N ASP A 8 -22.03 13.66 -5.57
CA ASP A 8 -21.62 15.05 -5.47
C ASP A 8 -21.71 15.70 -6.86
N ARG A 9 -22.57 16.70 -7.00
CA ARG A 9 -22.66 17.54 -8.21
C ARG A 9 -21.54 18.58 -8.16
N LEU A 10 -20.37 18.24 -8.69
CA LEU A 10 -19.36 19.20 -9.10
C LEU A 10 -19.52 19.43 -10.62
N GLY A 11 -19.71 20.69 -11.01
CA GLY A 11 -20.03 21.06 -12.39
C GLY A 11 -18.92 20.73 -13.39
N GLY A 12 -19.34 20.39 -14.61
CA GLY A 12 -18.48 20.38 -15.81
C GLY A 12 -17.70 19.08 -16.05
N GLY A 13 -18.40 17.99 -16.37
CA GLY A 13 -17.82 16.69 -16.71
C GLY A 13 -18.32 15.61 -15.75
N ASN A 14 -18.79 14.49 -16.30
CA ASN A 14 -19.37 13.42 -15.48
C ASN A 14 -18.25 12.65 -14.77
N VAL A 15 -17.81 13.16 -13.62
CA VAL A 15 -16.77 12.52 -12.79
C VAL A 15 -17.44 11.48 -11.90
N TYR A 16 -17.25 10.20 -12.24
CA TYR A 16 -17.71 9.09 -11.40
C TYR A 16 -16.69 8.81 -10.31
N LYS A 17 -17.07 9.01 -9.05
CA LYS A 17 -16.26 8.63 -7.88
C LYS A 17 -16.61 7.20 -7.46
N MET A 18 -15.65 6.29 -7.58
CA MET A 18 -15.76 4.92 -7.09
C MET A 18 -14.86 4.73 -5.87
N SER A 19 -15.42 4.14 -4.80
CA SER A 19 -14.66 3.74 -3.61
C SER A 19 -15.13 2.37 -3.16
N HIS A 20 -14.21 1.42 -3.04
CA HIS A 20 -14.52 0.08 -2.54
C HIS A 20 -13.93 -0.09 -1.14
N PRO A 21 -14.75 -0.33 -0.10
CA PRO A 21 -14.30 -0.26 1.30
C PRO A 21 -13.26 -1.33 1.66
N LEU A 22 -13.25 -2.47 0.97
CA LEU A 22 -12.28 -3.55 1.21
C LEU A 22 -11.02 -3.46 0.36
N HIS A 23 -10.93 -2.50 -0.58
CA HIS A 23 -9.85 -2.45 -1.55
C HIS A 23 -8.47 -2.34 -0.91
N ALA A 24 -8.32 -1.46 0.09
CA ALA A 24 -7.06 -1.27 0.80
C ALA A 24 -6.61 -2.55 1.54
N ASN A 25 -7.55 -3.26 2.16
CA ASN A 25 -7.25 -4.52 2.85
C ASN A 25 -6.80 -5.60 1.86
N THR A 26 -7.55 -5.80 0.78
CA THR A 26 -7.17 -6.75 -0.29
C THR A 26 -5.80 -6.43 -0.86
N LEU A 27 -5.50 -5.15 -1.09
CA LEU A 27 -4.20 -4.70 -1.58
C LEU A 27 -3.06 -5.02 -0.59
N LEU A 28 -3.25 -4.77 0.71
CA LEU A 28 -2.25 -5.10 1.73
C LEU A 28 -2.01 -6.61 1.84
N LEU A 29 -3.06 -7.43 1.73
CA LEU A 29 -2.93 -8.89 1.70
C LEU A 29 -2.11 -9.34 0.48
N SER A 30 -2.41 -8.80 -0.71
CA SER A 30 -1.63 -9.09 -1.92
C SER A 30 -0.18 -8.66 -1.79
N LEU A 31 0.10 -7.48 -1.24
CA LEU A 31 1.48 -7.01 -1.01
C LEU A 31 2.25 -7.90 -0.03
N ASN A 32 1.56 -8.43 0.99
CA ASN A 32 2.18 -9.36 1.93
C ASN A 32 2.53 -10.70 1.28
N GLU A 33 1.72 -11.20 0.35
CA GLU A 33 2.07 -12.38 -0.46
C GLU A 33 3.26 -12.10 -1.39
N ILE A 34 3.31 -10.91 -2.00
CA ILE A 34 4.44 -10.48 -2.84
C ILE A 34 5.74 -10.41 -2.03
N ARG A 35 5.69 -9.97 -0.77
CA ARG A 35 6.86 -9.95 0.14
C ARG A 35 7.51 -11.33 0.31
N LYS A 36 6.73 -12.42 0.21
CA LYS A 36 7.28 -13.78 0.29
C LYS A 36 8.13 -14.16 -0.92
N ASN A 37 8.05 -13.39 -2.01
CA ASN A 37 8.91 -13.53 -3.18
C ASN A 37 10.10 -12.56 -3.10
N PRO A 38 11.32 -13.04 -2.82
CA PRO A 38 12.50 -12.18 -2.66
C PRO A 38 12.82 -11.36 -3.93
N GLN A 39 12.46 -11.86 -5.12
CA GLN A 39 12.73 -11.19 -6.41
C GLN A 39 11.92 -9.90 -6.60
N LEU A 40 10.85 -9.73 -5.83
CA LEU A 40 9.98 -8.55 -5.89
C LEU A 40 10.24 -7.59 -4.72
N CYS A 41 11.20 -7.92 -3.85
CA CYS A 41 11.64 -7.08 -2.75
C CYS A 41 12.88 -6.28 -3.18
N ASP A 42 12.93 -5.00 -2.82
CA ASP A 42 13.98 -4.05 -3.18
C ASP A 42 14.89 -3.69 -1.99
N GLY A 43 14.63 -4.29 -0.81
CA GLY A 43 15.42 -4.10 0.39
C GLY A 43 15.41 -5.31 1.33
N ILE A 44 16.36 -5.33 2.24
CA ILE A 44 16.46 -6.31 3.33
C ILE A 44 16.64 -5.52 4.62
N ILE A 45 15.85 -5.83 5.65
CA ILE A 45 16.05 -5.34 7.01
C ILE A 45 16.71 -6.46 7.80
N VAL A 46 17.80 -6.15 8.47
CA VAL A 46 18.46 -7.08 9.39
C VAL A 46 18.08 -6.70 10.82
N ILE A 47 17.48 -7.65 11.55
CA ILE A 47 17.12 -7.49 12.97
C ILE A 47 17.67 -8.71 13.71
N ASP A 48 18.59 -8.50 14.66
CA ASP A 48 19.21 -9.57 15.46
C ASP A 48 19.71 -10.75 14.57
N ASP A 49 20.48 -10.43 13.53
CA ASP A 49 21.00 -11.36 12.50
C ASP A 49 19.94 -12.07 11.62
N VAL A 50 18.66 -11.68 11.73
CA VAL A 50 17.59 -12.17 10.86
C VAL A 50 17.39 -11.22 9.69
N GLU A 51 17.59 -11.73 8.47
CA GLU A 51 17.32 -11.01 7.23
C GLU A 51 15.84 -11.09 6.84
N ILE A 52 15.19 -9.94 6.72
CA ILE A 52 13.80 -9.82 6.35
C ILE A 52 13.71 -9.06 5.01
N PRO A 53 13.33 -9.73 3.91
CA PRO A 53 13.10 -9.04 2.64
C PRO A 53 11.86 -8.14 2.75
N VAL A 54 11.99 -6.91 2.27
CA VAL A 54 10.97 -5.87 2.33
C VAL A 54 10.88 -5.06 1.04
N GLN A 55 9.75 -4.37 0.90
CA GLN A 55 9.53 -3.34 -0.12
C GLN A 55 9.69 -1.96 0.53
N ARG A 56 10.72 -1.21 0.15
CA ARG A 56 11.11 0.09 0.74
C ARG A 56 9.96 1.10 0.69
N ASN A 57 9.26 1.17 -0.44
CA ASN A 57 8.10 2.06 -0.62
C ASN A 57 6.96 1.76 0.37
N ILE A 58 6.64 0.49 0.61
CA ILE A 58 5.60 0.08 1.56
C ILE A 58 6.04 0.36 2.98
N LEU A 59 7.31 0.11 3.30
CA LEU A 59 7.87 0.36 4.61
C LEU A 59 7.87 1.86 4.96
N ALA A 60 8.27 2.71 3.99
CA ALA A 60 8.20 4.16 4.09
C ALA A 60 6.75 4.68 4.21
N ALA A 61 5.80 4.06 3.52
CA ALA A 61 4.38 4.40 3.64
C ALA A 61 3.79 3.99 5.01
N ALA A 62 4.26 2.89 5.59
CA ALA A 62 3.76 2.35 6.85
C ALA A 62 4.43 2.96 8.10
N SER A 63 5.64 3.49 7.96
CA SER A 63 6.42 4.04 9.08
C SER A 63 7.24 5.26 8.66
N GLU A 64 7.01 6.36 9.36
CA GLU A 64 7.75 7.60 9.15
C GLU A 64 9.25 7.47 9.45
N TYR A 65 9.63 6.63 10.42
CA TYR A 65 11.03 6.37 10.72
C TYR A 65 11.76 5.80 9.50
N PHE A 66 11.20 4.74 8.91
CA PHE A 66 11.79 4.12 7.74
C PHE A 66 11.76 5.03 6.52
N ARG A 67 10.72 5.86 6.37
CA ARG A 67 10.67 6.88 5.33
C ARG A 67 11.86 7.84 5.41
N GLN A 68 12.14 8.38 6.59
CA GLN A 68 13.28 9.30 6.77
C GLN A 68 14.63 8.61 6.48
N VAL A 69 14.77 7.35 6.86
CA VAL A 69 15.99 6.56 6.62
C VAL A 69 16.17 6.20 5.14
N ILE A 70 15.08 6.00 4.39
CA ILE A 70 15.12 5.63 2.96
C ILE A 70 15.27 6.85 2.05
N ASP A 71 14.73 8.01 2.45
CA ASP A 71 14.76 9.25 1.67
C ASP A 71 16.12 10.01 1.79
N HIS A 72 17.00 9.61 2.70
CA HIS A 72 18.37 10.15 2.85
C HIS A 72 19.41 9.28 2.14
#